data_AF-A0A2E5DYB7-F1
#
_entry.id   AF-A0A2E5DYB7-F1
#
_cell.length_a   1.000
_cell.length_b   1.000
_cell.length_c   1.000
_cell.angle_alpha   90.00
_cell.angle_beta   90.00
_cell.angle_gamma   90.00
#
_symmetry.space_group_name_H-M   'P 1'
#
loop_
_entity.id
_entity.type
_entity.pdbx_description
1 polymer ?
#
loop_
_entity_poly.entity_id
_entity_poly.type
_entity_poly.pdbx_seq_one_letter_code
_entity_poly.pdbx_strand_id
1 'polypeptide(L)'
;MAVSLMLAAGQLHVESVTIYPVQQGLIDDASCCSPYAYSNSNSPTFSLTGCFSDPHYGCWNDRERGAWRWDLEDALPDGAVVTSAHIHWNHPTLCDAWSVYLWIDAGTQILSSSYCQQIRSNPDQQYSQQEYYASTFSWSVDQSVMDEALGGGYLSLVNQIGSSGQGCVMHSGGDLGVRIIIEYDLQTCDGDADGDGDADIEDVLAIIKAWGDVGGSQADLNGDLLVDVQDLLQMLEWYEGC
;
A
#
# COMPACT_ATOMS: atom_id res chain seq x y z
N MET A 1 29.91 13.36 35.56
CA MET A 1 29.66 13.88 34.21
C MET A 1 28.84 12.83 33.49
N ALA A 2 27.55 13.07 33.33
CA ALA A 2 26.69 12.18 32.54
C ALA A 2 26.78 12.66 31.09
N VAL A 3 27.27 11.79 30.20
CA VAL A 3 27.20 12.00 28.75
C VAL A 3 25.74 11.74 28.38
N SER A 4 25.05 12.82 28.00
CA SER A 4 23.70 12.73 27.44
C SER A 4 23.87 12.29 25.99
N LEU A 5 23.55 11.03 25.70
CA LEU A 5 23.43 10.53 24.34
C LEU A 5 22.17 11.18 23.75
N MET A 6 22.34 12.26 23.00
CA MET A 6 21.26 12.77 22.14
C MET A 6 21.19 11.79 20.97
N LEU A 7 20.21 10.89 20.95
CA LEU A 7 19.79 10.28 19.69
C LEU A 7 19.35 11.44 18.79
N ALA A 8 20.07 11.62 17.67
CA ALA A 8 19.58 12.44 16.59
C ALA A 8 18.25 11.83 16.13
N ALA A 9 17.17 12.57 16.35
CA ALA A 9 15.89 12.24 15.75
C ALA A 9 16.03 12.57 14.27
N GLY A 10 16.41 11.57 13.47
CA GLY A 10 16.33 11.64 12.02
C GLY A 10 14.95 12.15 11.61
N GLN A 11 14.94 13.09 10.68
CA GLN A 11 13.76 13.81 10.27
C GLN A 11 12.92 12.87 9.39
N LEU A 12 12.04 12.05 10.00
CA LEU A 12 11.10 11.13 9.33
C LEU A 12 10.53 11.77 8.06
N HIS A 13 11.03 11.36 6.89
CA HIS A 13 10.56 11.84 5.61
C HIS A 13 9.55 10.83 5.10
N VAL A 14 8.29 11.01 5.51
CA VAL A 14 7.22 10.13 5.05
C VAL A 14 6.96 10.41 3.57
N GLU A 15 7.48 9.52 2.73
CA GLU A 15 7.13 9.44 1.32
C GLU A 15 5.88 8.59 1.14
N SER A 16 5.23 8.70 -0.02
CA SER A 16 4.09 7.85 -0.34
C SER A 16 4.10 7.43 -1.80
N VAL A 17 3.73 6.18 -2.04
CA VAL A 17 3.50 5.63 -3.38
C VAL A 17 2.04 5.24 -3.53
N THR A 18 1.48 5.51 -4.71
CA THR A 18 0.12 5.09 -5.08
C THR A 18 0.19 4.00 -6.14
N ILE A 19 -0.41 2.85 -5.84
CA ILE A 19 -0.33 1.65 -6.67
C ILE A 19 -1.73 1.28 -7.16
N TYR A 20 -1.85 1.11 -8.47
CA TYR A 20 -3.10 0.73 -9.11
C TYR A 20 -3.16 -0.78 -9.39
N PRO A 21 -4.35 -1.40 -9.41
CA PRO A 21 -4.50 -2.82 -9.67
C PRO A 21 -3.97 -3.18 -11.06
N VAL A 22 -3.19 -4.25 -11.15
CA VAL A 22 -2.78 -4.87 -12.42
C VAL A 22 -3.87 -5.79 -12.97
N GLN A 23 -4.80 -6.21 -12.12
CA GLN A 23 -5.97 -6.99 -12.51
C GLN A 23 -7.17 -6.58 -11.66
N GLN A 24 -8.35 -6.51 -12.29
CA GLN A 24 -9.60 -6.23 -11.58
C GLN A 24 -10.80 -6.78 -12.34
N GLY A 25 -11.89 -7.01 -11.61
CA GLY A 25 -13.07 -7.57 -12.23
C GLY A 25 -14.26 -7.73 -11.31
N LEU A 26 -15.26 -8.41 -11.86
CA LEU A 26 -16.54 -8.69 -11.23
C LEU A 26 -16.68 -10.19 -11.00
N ILE A 27 -17.23 -10.56 -9.85
CA ILE A 27 -17.72 -11.89 -9.57
C ILE A 27 -19.25 -11.84 -9.66
N ASP A 28 -19.80 -12.39 -10.73
CA ASP A 28 -21.23 -12.44 -11.04
C ASP A 28 -21.55 -13.63 -11.97
N ASP A 29 -22.55 -14.41 -11.62
CA ASP A 29 -23.14 -15.49 -12.45
C ASP A 29 -24.66 -15.42 -12.47
N ALA A 30 -25.22 -14.23 -12.18
CA ALA A 30 -26.62 -13.96 -11.94
C ALA A 30 -27.24 -14.72 -10.75
N SER A 31 -26.45 -15.51 -10.01
CA SER A 31 -26.91 -16.04 -8.73
C SER A 31 -26.92 -14.92 -7.70
N CYS A 32 -28.00 -14.89 -6.93
CA CYS A 32 -28.01 -14.12 -5.71
C CYS A 32 -27.24 -14.87 -4.62
N CYS A 33 -26.64 -14.14 -3.68
CA CYS A 33 -26.10 -14.65 -2.41
C CYS A 33 -24.77 -15.38 -2.51
N SER A 34 -24.52 -16.07 -3.62
CA SER A 34 -23.34 -16.92 -3.79
C SER A 34 -22.75 -16.82 -5.19
N PRO A 35 -22.52 -15.60 -5.72
CA PRO A 35 -21.86 -15.47 -7.01
C PRO A 35 -20.47 -16.11 -6.96
N TYR A 36 -20.16 -16.86 -8.01
CA TYR A 36 -18.91 -17.61 -8.16
C TYR A 36 -18.08 -17.15 -9.35
N ALA A 37 -18.71 -16.87 -10.49
CA ALA A 37 -17.97 -16.64 -11.74
C ALA A 37 -17.26 -15.28 -11.76
N TYR A 38 -15.93 -15.31 -11.69
CA TYR A 38 -15.09 -14.13 -11.90
C TYR A 38 -14.89 -13.85 -13.38
N SER A 39 -14.92 -12.57 -13.74
CA SER A 39 -14.50 -12.07 -15.05
C SER A 39 -13.71 -10.78 -14.91
N ASN A 40 -12.61 -10.66 -15.66
CA ASN A 40 -11.86 -9.40 -15.76
C ASN A 40 -12.76 -8.31 -16.33
N SER A 41 -12.75 -7.13 -15.69
CA SER A 41 -13.46 -5.96 -16.20
C SER A 41 -12.52 -5.07 -16.99
N ASN A 42 -12.85 -4.84 -18.26
CA ASN A 42 -12.20 -3.81 -19.08
C ASN A 42 -13.05 -2.53 -19.15
N SER A 43 -14.19 -2.50 -18.46
CA SER A 43 -15.08 -1.34 -18.44
C SER A 43 -14.49 -0.25 -17.56
N PRO A 44 -14.65 1.05 -17.89
CA PRO A 44 -14.19 2.15 -17.05
C PRO A 44 -14.83 2.15 -15.65
N THR A 45 -16.03 1.56 -15.56
CA THR A 45 -16.77 1.36 -14.32
C THR A 45 -17.47 0.01 -14.32
N PHE A 46 -17.78 -0.49 -13.14
CA PHE A 46 -18.68 -1.62 -12.94
C PHE A 46 -19.49 -1.42 -11.65
N SER A 47 -20.70 -1.96 -11.63
CA SER A 47 -21.60 -1.83 -10.48
C SER A 47 -21.52 -3.06 -9.61
N LEU A 48 -21.56 -2.83 -8.30
CA LEU A 48 -21.81 -3.86 -7.31
C LEU A 48 -23.22 -3.62 -6.80
N THR A 49 -24.12 -4.57 -6.96
CA THR A 49 -25.52 -4.45 -6.54
C THR A 49 -25.94 -5.59 -5.62
N GLY A 50 -26.88 -5.27 -4.73
CA GLY A 50 -27.51 -6.24 -3.84
C GLY A 50 -28.52 -7.12 -4.56
N CYS A 51 -28.89 -8.25 -3.96
CA CYS A 51 -29.99 -9.08 -4.47
C CYS A 51 -31.35 -8.71 -3.82
N PHE A 52 -32.24 -8.06 -4.58
CA PHE A 52 -33.56 -7.59 -4.10
C PHE A 52 -34.76 -8.04 -4.95
N SER A 53 -34.71 -9.21 -5.57
CA SER A 53 -35.90 -9.76 -6.24
C SER A 53 -36.79 -10.53 -5.25
N ASP A 54 -37.97 -9.98 -4.92
CA ASP A 54 -39.17 -10.58 -4.27
C ASP A 54 -39.35 -10.37 -2.72
N PRO A 55 -40.59 -10.31 -2.15
CA PRO A 55 -40.91 -9.69 -0.86
C PRO A 55 -40.49 -10.51 0.37
N HIS A 56 -39.84 -11.65 0.14
CA HIS A 56 -39.21 -12.43 1.18
C HIS A 56 -37.76 -12.05 1.15
N TYR A 57 -37.39 -11.09 2.00
CA TYR A 57 -36.02 -10.70 2.31
C TYR A 57 -35.04 -11.73 1.78
N GLY A 58 -34.45 -11.44 0.61
CA GLY A 58 -33.41 -12.26 0.00
C GLY A 58 -32.30 -12.48 1.04
N CYS A 59 -31.29 -13.26 0.72
CA CYS A 59 -30.19 -13.64 1.63
C CYS A 59 -29.37 -12.50 2.27
N TRP A 60 -29.85 -11.25 2.26
CA TRP A 60 -29.22 -10.07 2.86
C TRP A 60 -27.84 -9.79 2.26
N ASN A 61 -27.54 -10.41 1.12
CA ASN A 61 -26.24 -10.50 0.48
C ASN A 61 -26.36 -10.30 -1.03
N ASP A 62 -25.21 -10.10 -1.65
CA ASP A 62 -25.11 -9.43 -2.93
C ASP A 62 -25.17 -10.38 -4.10
N ARG A 63 -25.51 -9.78 -5.24
CA ARG A 63 -25.46 -10.43 -6.55
C ARG A 63 -24.04 -10.35 -7.13
N GLU A 64 -23.34 -9.27 -6.83
CA GLU A 64 -22.07 -8.91 -7.46
C GLU A 64 -21.01 -8.61 -6.41
N ARG A 65 -19.77 -8.98 -6.69
CA ARG A 65 -18.60 -8.66 -5.86
C ARG A 65 -17.46 -8.13 -6.72
N GLY A 66 -16.69 -7.19 -6.19
CA GLY A 66 -15.49 -6.69 -6.85
C GLY A 66 -14.26 -7.50 -6.43
N ALA A 67 -13.29 -7.62 -7.32
CA ALA A 67 -11.99 -8.17 -6.98
C ALA A 67 -10.87 -7.39 -7.68
N TRP A 68 -9.75 -7.21 -6.96
CA TRP A 68 -8.58 -6.44 -7.39
C TRP A 68 -7.30 -7.16 -6.99
N ARG A 69 -6.26 -7.01 -7.79
CA ARG A 69 -4.92 -7.52 -7.54
C ARG A 69 -3.90 -6.47 -7.93
N TRP A 70 -2.96 -6.21 -7.03
CA TRP A 70 -1.86 -5.27 -7.20
C TRP A 70 -0.55 -6.03 -7.30
N ASP A 71 0.33 -5.54 -8.17
CA ASP A 71 1.72 -5.97 -8.25
C ASP A 71 2.54 -5.04 -7.35
N LEU A 72 3.33 -5.64 -6.46
CA LEU A 72 4.11 -4.97 -5.43
C LEU A 72 5.61 -5.32 -5.51
N GLU A 73 6.06 -6.10 -6.49
CA GLU A 73 7.44 -6.62 -6.56
C GLU A 73 8.49 -5.50 -6.53
N ASP A 74 8.22 -4.37 -7.21
CA ASP A 74 9.07 -3.18 -7.24
C ASP A 74 8.32 -1.93 -6.73
N ALA A 75 7.39 -2.12 -5.79
CA ALA A 75 6.53 -1.04 -5.31
C ALA A 75 7.28 0.05 -4.54
N LEU A 76 8.37 -0.31 -3.88
CA LEU A 76 9.12 0.54 -2.97
C LEU A 76 10.61 0.51 -3.34
N PRO A 77 11.34 1.62 -3.12
CA PRO A 77 12.78 1.62 -3.25
C PRO A 77 13.45 0.69 -2.22
N ASP A 78 14.67 0.26 -2.53
CA ASP A 78 15.50 -0.52 -1.60
C ASP A 78 15.69 0.25 -0.29
N GLY A 79 15.65 -0.46 0.85
CA GLY A 79 15.77 0.15 2.18
C GLY A 79 14.50 0.85 2.71
N ALA A 80 13.40 0.87 1.95
CA ALA A 80 12.15 1.45 2.42
C ALA A 80 11.54 0.67 3.59
N VAL A 81 11.14 1.39 4.64
CA VAL A 81 10.40 0.86 5.77
C VAL A 81 8.95 1.35 5.69
N VAL A 82 8.01 0.42 5.51
CA VAL A 82 6.58 0.77 5.49
C VAL A 82 6.15 1.30 6.86
N THR A 83 5.51 2.47 6.85
CA THR A 83 4.97 3.11 8.06
C THR A 83 3.45 2.97 8.13
N SER A 84 2.77 2.99 6.98
CA SER A 84 1.34 2.70 6.88
C SER A 84 0.99 2.22 5.46
N ALA A 85 -0.10 1.47 5.33
CA ALA A 85 -0.65 1.13 4.04
C ALA A 85 -2.17 1.17 4.10
N HIS A 86 -2.79 1.72 3.06
CA HIS A 86 -4.22 1.91 3.01
C HIS A 86 -4.79 1.54 1.65
N ILE A 87 -5.87 0.76 1.64
CA ILE A 87 -6.69 0.57 0.44
C ILE A 87 -7.65 1.75 0.35
N HIS A 88 -7.55 2.49 -0.74
CA HIS A 88 -8.32 3.68 -1.02
C HIS A 88 -9.19 3.53 -2.26
N TRP A 89 -10.39 4.10 -2.21
CA TRP A 89 -11.15 4.40 -3.41
C TRP A 89 -12.12 5.55 -3.21
N ASN A 90 -12.43 6.26 -4.29
CA ASN A 90 -13.26 7.46 -4.26
C ASN A 90 -14.52 7.25 -5.09
N HIS A 91 -15.68 7.59 -4.53
CA HIS A 91 -16.95 7.59 -5.24
C HIS A 91 -17.47 9.00 -5.46
N PRO A 92 -17.59 9.46 -6.72
CA PRO A 92 -18.21 10.74 -7.02
C PRO A 92 -19.72 10.74 -6.72
N THR A 93 -20.34 9.57 -6.64
CA THR A 93 -21.73 9.33 -6.24
C THR A 93 -21.76 8.50 -4.98
N LEU A 94 -22.64 8.83 -4.03
CA LEU A 94 -22.70 8.10 -2.76
C LEU A 94 -22.99 6.62 -2.98
N CYS A 95 -22.17 5.78 -2.36
CA CYS A 95 -22.38 4.34 -2.29
C CYS A 95 -23.34 4.07 -1.13
N ASP A 96 -24.59 3.66 -1.45
CA ASP A 96 -25.61 3.28 -0.47
C ASP A 96 -25.48 1.79 -0.16
N ALA A 97 -24.58 1.48 0.77
CA ALA A 97 -24.35 0.13 1.26
C ALA A 97 -24.62 0.08 2.77
N TRP A 98 -25.54 -0.76 3.19
CA TRP A 98 -25.74 -1.09 4.59
C TRP A 98 -24.59 -1.90 5.14
N SER A 99 -23.83 -2.64 4.33
CA SER A 99 -22.60 -3.25 4.85
C SER A 99 -21.53 -3.35 3.79
N VAL A 100 -20.27 -3.30 4.20
CA VAL A 100 -19.12 -3.54 3.33
C VAL A 100 -18.21 -4.53 4.01
N TYR A 101 -17.83 -5.57 3.27
CA TYR A 101 -16.88 -6.60 3.69
C TYR A 101 -15.70 -6.64 2.73
N LEU A 102 -14.51 -6.73 3.29
CA LEU A 102 -13.26 -6.86 2.55
C LEU A 102 -12.56 -8.15 3.00
N TRP A 103 -12.05 -8.90 2.04
CA TRP A 103 -11.16 -10.05 2.26
C TRP A 103 -9.88 -9.79 1.48
N ILE A 104 -8.76 -9.74 2.20
CA ILE A 104 -7.44 -9.41 1.67
C ILE A 104 -6.54 -10.63 1.84
N ASP A 105 -5.73 -10.88 0.83
CA ASP A 105 -4.81 -12.02 0.75
C ASP A 105 -3.52 -11.57 0.04
N ALA A 106 -2.37 -11.89 0.61
CA ALA A 106 -1.04 -11.60 0.09
C ALA A 106 -0.55 -12.66 -0.92
N GLY A 107 -1.47 -13.45 -1.49
CA GLY A 107 -1.14 -14.51 -2.42
C GLY A 107 -0.77 -14.05 -3.83
N THR A 108 0.09 -14.84 -4.46
CA THR A 108 0.66 -14.56 -5.79
C THR A 108 -0.24 -14.95 -6.96
N GLN A 109 -1.36 -15.64 -6.70
CA GLN A 109 -2.23 -16.18 -7.74
C GLN A 109 -2.92 -15.06 -8.54
N ILE A 110 -3.18 -15.32 -9.82
CA ILE A 110 -3.99 -14.46 -10.69
C ILE A 110 -5.47 -14.59 -10.29
N LEU A 111 -6.23 -13.50 -10.33
CA LEU A 111 -7.65 -13.52 -10.02
C LEU A 111 -8.39 -14.47 -10.96
N SER A 112 -9.16 -15.37 -10.35
CA SER A 112 -9.96 -16.41 -10.97
C SER A 112 -11.13 -16.72 -10.06
N SER A 113 -12.18 -17.39 -10.57
CA SER A 113 -13.34 -17.74 -9.75
C SER A 113 -12.95 -18.54 -8.49
N SER A 114 -12.05 -19.52 -8.65
CA SER A 114 -11.57 -20.35 -7.54
C SER A 114 -10.75 -19.54 -6.53
N TYR A 115 -9.85 -18.69 -7.00
CA TYR A 115 -9.00 -17.90 -6.12
C TYR A 115 -9.80 -16.84 -5.35
N CYS A 116 -10.74 -16.16 -6.02
CA CYS A 116 -11.63 -15.22 -5.34
C CYS A 116 -12.48 -15.89 -4.24
N GLN A 117 -12.91 -17.14 -4.41
CA GLN A 117 -13.58 -17.88 -3.33
C GLN A 117 -12.62 -18.31 -2.21
N GLN A 118 -11.37 -18.63 -2.55
CA GLN A 118 -10.33 -18.95 -1.57
C GLN A 118 -10.10 -17.75 -0.65
N ILE A 119 -9.85 -16.56 -1.22
CA ILE A 119 -9.67 -15.30 -0.48
C ILE A 119 -10.84 -15.09 0.50
N ARG A 120 -12.08 -15.30 0.05
CA ARG A 120 -13.26 -15.15 0.93
C ARG A 120 -13.36 -16.19 2.05
N SER A 121 -12.81 -17.39 1.85
CA SER A 121 -12.95 -18.51 2.77
C SER A 121 -11.80 -18.61 3.75
N ASN A 122 -10.63 -18.08 3.39
CA ASN A 122 -9.43 -18.09 4.20
C ASN A 122 -8.53 -16.92 3.81
N PRO A 123 -8.90 -15.68 4.15
CA PRO A 123 -8.06 -14.51 3.91
C PRO A 123 -6.94 -14.42 4.96
N ASP A 124 -5.90 -13.65 4.65
CA ASP A 124 -4.96 -13.17 5.66
C ASP A 124 -5.62 -12.11 6.54
N GLN A 125 -6.55 -11.34 5.96
CA GLN A 125 -7.26 -10.28 6.67
C GLN A 125 -8.70 -10.10 6.20
N GLN A 126 -9.61 -9.90 7.16
CA GLN A 126 -11.03 -9.63 6.90
C GLN A 126 -11.50 -8.38 7.65
N TYR A 127 -12.15 -7.48 6.93
CA TYR A 127 -12.82 -6.31 7.50
C TYR A 127 -14.32 -6.33 7.24
N SER A 128 -15.10 -5.75 8.16
CA SER A 128 -16.53 -5.57 8.00
C SER A 128 -17.00 -4.25 8.63
N GLN A 129 -17.83 -3.49 7.91
CA GLN A 129 -18.54 -2.32 8.43
C GLN A 129 -20.04 -2.46 8.18
N GLN A 130 -20.84 -2.17 9.22
CA GLN A 130 -22.29 -2.47 9.28
C GLN A 130 -23.22 -1.31 8.86
N GLU A 131 -22.68 -0.13 8.54
CA GLU A 131 -23.39 0.96 7.87
C GLU A 131 -22.36 1.78 7.10
N TYR A 132 -22.57 1.96 5.79
CA TYR A 132 -21.65 2.72 4.95
C TYR A 132 -22.37 3.80 4.12
N TYR A 133 -21.94 5.05 4.31
CA TYR A 133 -22.47 6.21 3.57
C TYR A 133 -21.39 7.30 3.45
N ALA A 134 -20.44 7.12 2.55
CA ALA A 134 -19.41 8.13 2.26
C ALA A 134 -18.97 8.13 0.78
N SER A 135 -18.34 9.23 0.39
CA SER A 135 -17.81 9.47 -0.97
C SER A 135 -16.34 9.05 -1.13
N THR A 136 -15.68 8.68 -0.04
CA THR A 136 -14.27 8.26 -0.04
C THR A 136 -14.10 7.17 0.99
N PHE A 137 -13.33 6.16 0.62
CA PHE A 137 -13.01 5.02 1.46
C PHE A 137 -11.49 4.93 1.68
N SER A 138 -11.13 4.55 2.89
CA SER A 138 -9.76 4.20 3.27
C SER A 138 -9.83 3.14 4.36
N TRP A 139 -9.16 2.02 4.16
CA TRP A 139 -8.92 1.02 5.21
C TRP A 139 -7.44 0.78 5.33
N SER A 140 -6.93 0.83 6.56
CA SER A 140 -5.59 0.37 6.87
C SER A 140 -5.45 -1.11 6.54
N VAL A 141 -4.32 -1.50 6.00
CA VAL A 141 -3.89 -2.89 5.85
C VAL A 141 -2.93 -3.19 7.00
N ASP A 142 -3.05 -4.36 7.62
CA ASP A 142 -2.18 -4.71 8.73
C ASP A 142 -0.73 -4.89 8.24
N GLN A 143 0.25 -4.45 9.04
CA GLN A 143 1.66 -4.52 8.69
C GLN A 143 2.09 -5.92 8.27
N SER A 144 1.65 -6.96 8.99
CA SER A 144 2.02 -8.35 8.67
C SER A 144 1.52 -8.80 7.29
N VAL A 145 0.36 -8.30 6.85
CA VAL A 145 -0.17 -8.59 5.50
C VAL A 145 0.64 -7.85 4.45
N MET A 146 1.04 -6.60 4.75
CA MET A 146 1.91 -5.84 3.85
C MET A 146 3.30 -6.45 3.73
N ASP A 147 3.90 -6.92 4.83
CA ASP A 147 5.20 -7.59 4.81
C ASP A 147 5.15 -8.86 3.94
N GLU A 148 4.08 -9.66 4.08
CA GLU A 148 3.88 -10.84 3.22
C GLU A 148 3.64 -10.46 1.76
N ALA A 149 2.83 -9.43 1.49
CA ALA A 149 2.50 -9.00 0.14
C ALA A 149 3.70 -8.38 -0.60
N LEU A 150 4.54 -7.62 0.11
CA LEU A 150 5.79 -7.08 -0.44
C LEU A 150 6.82 -8.19 -0.65
N GLY A 151 6.96 -9.13 0.29
CA GLY A 151 7.84 -10.28 0.14
C GLY A 151 7.40 -11.28 -0.95
N GLY A 152 6.09 -11.38 -1.19
CA GLY A 152 5.49 -12.24 -2.22
C GLY A 152 5.23 -11.54 -3.57
N GLY A 153 5.34 -10.21 -3.60
CA GLY A 153 5.14 -9.36 -4.78
C GLY A 153 3.70 -9.06 -5.16
N TYR A 154 2.69 -9.51 -4.40
CA TYR A 154 1.28 -9.30 -4.77
C TYR A 154 0.35 -9.14 -3.57
N LEU A 155 -0.67 -8.30 -3.73
CA LEU A 155 -1.83 -8.22 -2.84
C LEU A 155 -3.11 -8.41 -3.64
N SER A 156 -4.07 -9.16 -3.10
CA SER A 156 -5.39 -9.36 -3.68
C SER A 156 -6.49 -8.98 -2.70
N LEU A 157 -7.59 -8.43 -3.23
CA LEU A 157 -8.77 -8.03 -2.47
C LEU A 157 -10.01 -8.58 -3.16
N VAL A 158 -10.94 -9.12 -2.37
CA VAL A 158 -12.34 -9.30 -2.76
C VAL A 158 -13.21 -8.43 -1.86
N ASN A 159 -14.16 -7.70 -2.44
CA ASN A 159 -15.15 -6.96 -1.67
C ASN A 159 -16.57 -7.50 -1.84
N GLN A 160 -17.40 -7.21 -0.86
CA GLN A 160 -18.83 -7.47 -0.88
C GLN A 160 -19.54 -6.27 -0.24
N ILE A 161 -20.70 -5.87 -0.77
CA ILE A 161 -21.44 -4.69 -0.34
C ILE A 161 -22.93 -4.96 -0.20
N GLY A 162 -23.42 -5.18 1.02
CA GLY A 162 -24.86 -5.26 1.27
C GLY A 162 -25.52 -3.92 0.95
N SER A 163 -26.29 -3.80 -0.12
CA SER A 163 -26.94 -2.54 -0.54
C SER A 163 -28.45 -2.66 -0.62
N SER A 164 -29.21 -1.56 -0.57
CA SER A 164 -30.68 -1.51 -0.75
C SER A 164 -31.18 -1.80 -2.18
N GLY A 165 -30.26 -1.99 -3.13
CA GLY A 165 -30.53 -2.20 -4.56
C GLY A 165 -29.95 -1.10 -5.47
N GLN A 166 -29.55 0.05 -4.92
CA GLN A 166 -28.84 1.10 -5.69
C GLN A 166 -27.38 0.73 -5.98
N GLY A 167 -26.76 -0.07 -5.11
CA GLY A 167 -25.41 -0.57 -5.28
C GLY A 167 -24.33 0.51 -5.12
N CYS A 168 -23.11 0.14 -5.51
CA CYS A 168 -21.95 1.02 -5.54
C CYS A 168 -21.27 0.92 -6.90
N VAL A 169 -21.06 2.06 -7.55
CA VAL A 169 -20.33 2.14 -8.81
C VAL A 169 -18.83 2.20 -8.50
N MET A 170 -18.10 1.19 -8.95
CA MET A 170 -16.65 1.11 -8.87
C MET A 170 -16.05 1.68 -10.15
N HIS A 171 -14.94 2.40 -10.00
CA HIS A 171 -14.13 2.87 -11.11
C HIS A 171 -12.91 1.98 -11.27
N SER A 172 -12.52 1.74 -12.52
CA SER A 172 -11.43 0.83 -12.86
C SER A 172 -10.05 1.51 -12.87
N GLY A 173 -9.96 2.83 -12.71
CA GLY A 173 -8.67 3.52 -12.73
C GLY A 173 -8.73 5.01 -12.41
N GLY A 174 -7.55 5.64 -12.39
CA GLY A 174 -7.35 7.03 -12.00
C GLY A 174 -7.69 7.27 -10.53
N ASP A 175 -7.83 8.54 -10.14
CA ASP A 175 -8.06 8.94 -8.74
C ASP A 175 -9.41 8.48 -8.16
N LEU A 176 -10.30 7.96 -9.00
CA LEU A 176 -11.56 7.34 -8.59
C LEU A 176 -11.44 5.83 -8.38
N GLY A 177 -10.43 5.19 -8.98
CA GLY A 177 -10.22 3.76 -8.88
C GLY A 177 -9.78 3.29 -7.50
N VAL A 178 -9.97 2.00 -7.26
CA VAL A 178 -9.40 1.29 -6.11
C VAL A 178 -7.89 1.24 -6.26
N ARG A 179 -7.17 1.63 -5.22
CA ARG A 179 -5.71 1.75 -5.20
C ARG A 179 -5.17 1.48 -3.80
N ILE A 180 -3.90 1.14 -3.70
CA ILE A 180 -3.18 1.10 -2.44
C ILE A 180 -2.36 2.39 -2.36
N ILE A 181 -2.36 3.02 -1.18
CA ILE A 181 -1.44 4.08 -0.83
C ILE A 181 -0.54 3.50 0.26
N ILE A 182 0.76 3.43 -0.01
CA ILE A 182 1.76 2.98 0.97
C ILE A 182 2.56 4.21 1.37
N GLU A 183 2.57 4.49 2.66
CA GLU A 183 3.46 5.47 3.26
C GLU A 183 4.70 4.73 3.76
N TYR A 184 5.87 5.21 3.40
CA TYR A 184 7.14 4.61 3.79
C TYR A 184 8.13 5.69 4.20
N ASP A 185 9.07 5.28 5.03
CA ASP A 185 10.26 6.06 5.33
C ASP A 185 11.42 5.40 4.60
N LEU A 186 12.22 6.21 3.93
CA LEU A 186 13.56 5.77 3.55
C LEU A 186 14.41 6.04 4.78
N GLN A 187 14.96 4.98 5.36
CA GLN A 187 15.99 5.18 6.36
C GLN A 187 17.19 5.80 5.63
N THR A 188 17.26 7.12 5.61
CA THR A 188 18.43 7.82 5.11
C THR A 188 19.52 7.60 6.13
N CYS A 189 20.55 6.88 5.72
CA CYS A 189 21.74 6.75 6.53
C CYS A 189 22.50 8.07 6.38
N ASP A 190 22.44 8.93 7.40
CA ASP A 190 23.06 10.27 7.30
C ASP A 190 24.57 10.18 6.98
N GLY A 191 25.21 9.04 7.30
CA GLY A 191 26.61 8.73 6.96
C GLY A 191 26.86 8.09 5.58
N ASP A 192 25.83 7.80 4.79
CA ASP A 192 25.96 7.20 3.46
C ASP A 192 26.41 8.27 2.44
N ALA A 193 27.71 8.54 2.45
CA ALA A 193 28.38 9.51 1.59
C ALA A 193 28.58 8.98 0.16
N ASP A 194 28.53 7.66 -0.04
CA ASP A 194 28.77 7.02 -1.34
C ASP A 194 27.50 6.57 -2.09
N GLY A 195 26.38 6.54 -1.39
CA GLY A 195 25.02 6.29 -1.89
C GLY A 195 24.62 4.82 -1.94
N ASP A 196 25.28 3.94 -1.18
CA ASP A 196 24.99 2.51 -1.18
C ASP A 196 24.01 2.05 -0.08
N GLY A 197 23.64 2.96 0.83
CA GLY A 197 22.64 2.78 1.86
C GLY A 197 23.18 2.40 3.24
N ASP A 198 24.48 2.12 3.38
CA ASP A 198 25.14 1.78 4.65
C ASP A 198 26.08 2.93 5.09
N ALA A 199 26.44 3.02 6.39
CA ALA A 199 27.50 3.94 6.85
C ALA A 199 28.74 3.16 7.28
N ASP A 200 29.63 2.92 6.32
CA ASP A 200 30.79 2.04 6.50
C ASP A 200 32.13 2.69 6.07
N ILE A 201 33.14 1.84 5.82
CA ILE A 201 34.46 2.32 5.42
C ILE A 201 34.48 2.96 4.02
N GLU A 202 33.56 2.60 3.16
CA GLU A 202 33.52 3.08 1.78
C GLU A 202 33.01 4.53 1.71
N ASP A 203 32.15 4.94 2.64
CA ASP A 203 31.79 6.34 2.87
C ASP A 203 32.96 7.18 3.35
N VAL A 204 33.76 6.64 4.29
CA VAL A 204 35.01 7.29 4.72
C VAL A 204 35.93 7.48 3.52
N LEU A 205 36.02 6.49 2.63
CA LEU A 205 36.79 6.62 1.40
C LEU A 205 36.15 7.62 0.42
N ALA A 206 34.81 7.72 0.36
CA ALA A 206 34.10 8.69 -0.46
C ALA A 206 34.41 10.13 -0.02
N ILE A 207 34.39 10.41 1.28
CA ILE A 207 34.77 11.71 1.85
C ILE A 207 36.23 12.05 1.54
N ILE A 208 37.14 11.10 1.72
CA ILE A 208 38.57 11.31 1.40
C ILE A 208 38.78 11.58 -0.10
N LYS A 209 38.00 10.93 -0.98
CA LYS A 209 38.06 11.18 -2.43
C LYS A 209 37.53 12.57 -2.80
N ALA A 210 36.49 13.05 -2.11
CA ALA A 210 35.86 14.35 -2.33
C ALA A 210 36.54 15.50 -1.55
N TRP A 211 37.68 15.25 -0.90
CA TRP A 211 38.30 16.21 0.01
C TRP A 211 38.61 17.56 -0.66
N GLY A 212 38.05 18.64 -0.10
CA GLY A 212 38.15 19.99 -0.61
C GLY A 212 37.17 20.34 -1.72
N ASP A 213 36.23 19.44 -2.06
CA ASP A 213 35.12 19.75 -2.95
C ASP A 213 34.25 20.85 -2.36
N VAL A 214 33.72 21.70 -3.25
CA VAL A 214 32.88 22.84 -2.90
C VAL A 214 31.53 22.78 -3.58
N GLY A 215 30.48 23.18 -2.87
CA GLY A 215 29.12 23.30 -3.42
C GLY A 215 28.13 22.22 -3.00
N GLY A 216 28.38 21.52 -1.88
CA GLY A 216 27.41 20.59 -1.28
C GLY A 216 27.31 19.25 -2.02
N SER A 217 28.43 18.53 -2.11
CA SER A 217 28.41 17.13 -2.58
C SER A 217 27.78 16.22 -1.51
N GLN A 218 27.46 14.97 -1.86
CA GLN A 218 26.96 13.98 -0.88
C GLN A 218 27.95 13.71 0.26
N ALA A 219 29.24 13.96 0.05
CA ALA A 219 30.28 13.87 1.07
C ALA A 219 30.36 15.11 2.01
N ASP A 220 29.61 16.19 1.74
CA ASP A 220 29.45 17.34 2.63
C ASP A 220 28.29 17.04 3.60
N LEU A 221 28.64 16.34 4.66
CA LEU A 221 27.71 15.79 5.65
C LEU A 221 27.20 16.85 6.62
N ASN A 222 27.99 17.91 6.84
CA ASN A 222 27.61 18.99 7.74
C ASN A 222 26.88 20.15 7.04
N GLY A 223 26.90 20.19 5.71
CA GLY A 223 26.15 21.12 4.87
C GLY A 223 26.75 22.53 4.79
N ASP A 224 28.04 22.71 5.09
CA ASP A 224 28.72 24.00 5.03
C ASP A 224 29.28 24.34 3.63
N LEU A 225 29.03 23.47 2.65
CA LEU A 225 29.43 23.56 1.25
C LEU A 225 30.92 23.30 1.02
N LEU A 226 31.66 22.72 1.97
CA LEU A 226 33.06 22.32 1.84
C LEU A 226 33.29 20.94 2.46
N VAL A 227 33.78 19.98 1.66
CA VAL A 227 34.16 18.67 2.19
C VAL A 227 35.52 18.77 2.92
N ASP A 228 35.53 18.64 4.23
CA ASP A 228 36.74 18.68 5.04
C ASP A 228 36.74 17.71 6.25
N VAL A 229 37.56 18.03 7.25
CA VAL A 229 37.69 17.22 8.46
C VAL A 229 36.41 17.18 9.30
N GLN A 230 35.54 18.18 9.21
CA GLN A 230 34.27 18.18 9.93
C GLN A 230 33.35 17.10 9.39
N ASP A 231 33.29 16.90 8.07
CA ASP A 231 32.49 15.82 7.46
C ASP A 231 33.04 14.45 7.86
N LEU A 232 34.37 14.29 7.84
CA LEU A 232 34.99 13.04 8.27
C LEU A 232 34.71 12.74 9.76
N LEU A 233 34.72 13.76 10.62
CA LEU A 233 34.38 13.59 12.03
C LEU A 233 32.91 13.23 12.21
N GLN A 234 32.02 13.87 11.44
CA GLN A 234 30.60 13.59 11.45
C GLN A 234 30.29 12.17 10.95
N MET A 235 30.96 11.71 9.89
CA MET A 235 30.88 10.32 9.42
C MET A 235 31.27 9.32 10.51
N LEU A 236 32.34 9.60 11.27
CA LEU A 236 32.76 8.72 12.36
C LEU A 236 31.76 8.66 13.52
N GLU A 237 30.89 9.66 13.68
CA GLU A 237 29.77 9.60 14.63
C GLU A 237 28.64 8.69 14.14
N TRP A 238 28.50 8.51 12.83
CA TRP A 238 27.49 7.69 12.17
C TRP A 238 27.97 6.29 11.76
N TYR A 239 29.27 6.02 11.86
CA TYR A 239 29.90 4.75 11.52
C TYR A 239 29.25 3.56 12.24
N GLU A 240 28.78 2.56 11.49
CA GLU A 240 27.98 1.41 11.98
C GLU A 240 26.66 1.81 12.70
N GLY A 241 26.21 3.06 12.53
CA GLY A 241 24.97 3.60 13.13
C GLY A 241 23.72 3.36 12.29
N CYS A 242 23.95 3.05 11.02
CA CYS A 242 23.10 2.44 10.02
C CYS A 242 24.07 1.56 9.20
#